data_AF-A0A834NJ12-F1
#
_entry.id   AF-A0A834NJ12-F1
#
_cell.length_a   1.000
_cell.length_b   1.000
_cell.length_c   1.000
_cell.angle_alpha   90.00
_cell.angle_beta   90.00
_cell.angle_gamma   90.00
#
_symmetry.space_group_name_H-M   'P 1'
#
loop_
_entity.id
_entity.type
_entity.pdbx_description
1 polymer ?
#
loop_
_entity_poly.entity_id
_entity_poly.type
_entity_poly.pdbx_seq_one_letter_code
_entity_poly.pdbx_strand_id
1 'polypeptide(L)'
;MRSIVLYIALAGCLTLAKAHTYHMGSCPIVEPMHGFQMNKFLGIWYVIQKTSTASRCITYNYTRGEEPGEYLITQDSDHPVLGLTPLKHEYHYTGELSVPELSTPARMQVRFPLSVAGTASHIIFTTDYDNYAGIFTCQKLAFAHRQSATILSKRRDLDKDIIDRIKAKLSGYGVDPYDLSIISQNGCPHDNDTFDINIDPNTFTAESFGSAVRKAGEKLGDGVQWVAHAGSKVYHKITGTEESTTSKPEETHRVIPVMRDSGKYETNEVEWIP
;
A
#
# COMPACT_ATOMS: atom_id res chain seq x y z
N MET A 1 -38.87 -14.00 30.76
CA MET A 1 -37.39 -13.95 30.92
C MET A 1 -36.65 -14.07 29.59
N ARG A 2 -36.88 -15.11 28.78
CA ARG A 2 -36.23 -15.27 27.44
C ARG A 2 -36.40 -14.07 26.49
N SER A 3 -37.60 -13.50 26.39
CA SER A 3 -37.85 -12.34 25.51
C SER A 3 -37.12 -11.07 25.98
N ILE A 4 -37.00 -10.86 27.28
CA ILE A 4 -36.31 -9.69 27.86
C ILE A 4 -34.80 -9.77 27.60
N VAL A 5 -34.21 -10.96 27.74
CA VAL A 5 -32.79 -11.20 27.39
C VAL A 5 -32.55 -10.96 25.89
N LEU A 6 -33.50 -11.34 25.03
CA LEU A 6 -33.41 -11.10 23.59
C LEU A 6 -33.45 -9.59 23.26
N TYR A 7 -34.35 -8.84 23.89
CA TYR A 7 -34.44 -7.38 23.70
C TYR A 7 -33.19 -6.65 24.23
N ILE A 8 -32.63 -7.08 25.36
CA ILE A 8 -31.39 -6.51 25.91
C ILE A 8 -30.19 -6.83 25.01
N ALA A 9 -30.11 -8.05 24.47
CA ALA A 9 -29.06 -8.43 23.52
C ALA A 9 -29.18 -7.66 22.19
N LEU A 10 -30.40 -7.47 21.67
CA LEU A 10 -30.63 -6.68 20.45
C LEU A 10 -30.28 -5.20 20.67
N ALA A 11 -30.68 -4.63 21.81
CA ALA A 11 -30.35 -3.25 22.17
C ALA A 11 -28.83 -3.08 22.38
N GLY A 12 -28.15 -4.05 23.00
CA GLY A 12 -26.70 -4.08 23.15
C GLY A 12 -25.98 -4.12 21.79
N CYS A 13 -26.41 -4.98 20.87
CA CYS A 13 -25.85 -5.04 19.51
C CYS A 13 -26.05 -3.73 18.72
N LEU A 14 -27.18 -3.05 18.90
CA LEU A 14 -27.42 -1.75 18.26
C LEU A 14 -26.49 -0.64 18.80
N THR A 15 -26.11 -0.70 20.08
CA THR A 15 -25.16 0.27 20.66
C THR A 15 -23.70 0.04 20.23
N LEU A 16 -23.34 -1.20 19.87
CA LEU A 16 -22.00 -1.56 19.39
C LEU A 16 -21.79 -1.28 17.89
N ALA A 17 -22.86 -1.01 17.13
CA ALA A 17 -22.79 -0.75 15.68
C ALA A 17 -22.32 0.66 15.30
N LYS A 18 -21.99 1.53 16.28
CA LYS A 18 -21.50 2.89 16.04
C LYS A 18 -20.01 2.98 15.64
N ALA A 19 -19.33 1.84 15.44
CA ALA A 19 -17.88 1.80 15.27
C ALA A 19 -17.35 2.04 13.83
N HIS A 20 -18.20 2.34 12.85
CA HIS A 20 -17.75 2.64 11.49
C HIS A 20 -18.62 3.73 10.84
N THR A 21 -17.99 4.64 10.08
CA THR A 21 -18.60 5.80 9.39
C THR A 21 -19.45 5.38 8.18
N TYR A 22 -20.44 4.52 8.43
CA TYR A 22 -21.45 4.12 7.47
C TYR A 22 -22.69 4.99 7.65
N HIS A 23 -23.10 5.62 6.57
CA HIS A 23 -24.29 6.46 6.50
C HIS A 23 -25.29 5.80 5.54
N MET A 24 -26.57 5.96 5.80
CA MET A 24 -27.61 5.42 4.93
C MET A 24 -27.82 6.32 3.71
N GLY A 25 -28.20 5.73 2.57
CA GLY A 25 -28.46 6.47 1.34
C GLY A 25 -27.21 6.82 0.53
N SER A 26 -27.36 7.77 -0.39
CA SER A 26 -26.31 8.18 -1.34
C SER A 26 -25.24 9.07 -0.69
N CYS A 27 -24.05 9.09 -1.28
CA CYS A 27 -23.00 10.05 -0.93
C CYS A 27 -23.52 11.50 -1.01
N PRO A 28 -23.12 12.38 -0.08
CA PRO A 28 -23.43 13.80 -0.19
C PRO A 28 -22.73 14.42 -1.40
N ILE A 29 -23.33 15.47 -1.95
CA ILE A 29 -22.79 16.19 -3.10
C ILE A 29 -21.83 17.26 -2.58
N VAL A 30 -20.53 16.98 -2.68
CA VAL A 30 -19.47 17.94 -2.36
C VAL A 30 -18.95 18.56 -3.64
N GLU A 31 -18.94 19.89 -3.70
CA GLU A 31 -18.43 20.61 -4.87
C GLU A 31 -16.89 20.61 -4.89
N PRO A 32 -16.27 20.18 -6.01
CA PRO A 32 -14.83 20.24 -6.18
C PRO A 32 -14.36 21.69 -6.29
N MET A 33 -13.12 21.95 -5.89
CA MET A 33 -12.50 23.25 -6.05
C MET A 33 -12.45 23.66 -7.53
N HIS A 34 -12.96 24.85 -7.83
CA HIS A 34 -12.88 25.44 -9.16
C HIS A 34 -11.43 25.82 -9.50
N GLY A 35 -11.02 25.58 -10.76
CA GLY A 35 -9.68 25.94 -11.25
C GLY A 35 -8.55 25.17 -10.56
N PHE A 36 -8.84 23.99 -10.02
CA PHE A 36 -7.84 23.14 -9.37
C PHE A 36 -6.71 22.74 -10.33
N GLN A 37 -5.47 22.82 -9.87
CA GLN A 37 -4.27 22.46 -10.64
C GLN A 37 -3.51 21.35 -9.94
N MET A 38 -3.67 20.11 -10.40
CA MET A 38 -3.06 18.94 -9.76
C MET A 38 -1.54 19.04 -9.62
N ASN A 39 -0.85 19.59 -10.62
CA ASN A 39 0.62 19.77 -10.57
C ASN A 39 1.10 20.61 -9.38
N LYS A 40 0.28 21.55 -8.89
CA LYS A 40 0.61 22.36 -7.70
C LYS A 40 0.28 21.65 -6.40
N PHE A 41 -0.59 20.64 -6.45
CA PHE A 41 -1.05 19.90 -5.29
C PHE A 41 -0.16 18.72 -4.91
N LEU A 42 0.69 18.27 -5.84
CA LEU A 42 1.61 17.15 -5.65
C LEU A 42 2.53 17.32 -4.43
N GLY A 43 3.09 16.20 -3.99
CA GLY A 43 4.00 16.09 -2.86
C GLY A 43 3.29 15.76 -1.55
N ILE A 44 4.04 15.95 -0.47
CA ILE A 44 3.64 15.53 0.87
C ILE A 44 2.68 16.55 1.50
N TRP A 45 1.72 16.01 2.23
CA TRP A 45 0.74 16.69 3.07
C TRP A 45 0.65 15.99 4.42
N TYR A 46 0.66 16.76 5.50
CA TYR A 46 0.39 16.25 6.84
C TYR A 46 -1.12 16.27 7.09
N VAL A 47 -1.65 15.16 7.60
CA VAL A 47 -3.05 15.11 8.02
C VAL A 47 -3.18 15.75 9.40
N ILE A 48 -3.98 16.80 9.51
CA ILE A 48 -4.22 17.53 10.76
C ILE A 48 -5.48 17.02 11.45
N GLN A 49 -6.54 16.77 10.67
CA GLN A 49 -7.75 16.13 11.18
C GLN A 49 -8.33 15.16 10.18
N LYS A 50 -8.90 14.05 10.65
CA LYS A 50 -9.49 13.02 9.79
C LYS A 50 -10.62 12.28 10.48
N THR A 51 -11.62 11.87 9.71
CA THR A 51 -12.75 11.11 10.21
C THR A 51 -12.35 9.69 10.64
N SER A 52 -12.86 9.24 11.78
CA SER A 52 -12.83 7.84 12.24
C SER A 52 -11.44 7.16 12.17
N THR A 53 -10.43 7.77 12.79
CA THR A 53 -9.11 7.14 12.97
C THR A 53 -8.53 7.44 14.35
N ALA A 54 -7.74 6.50 14.86
CA ALA A 54 -6.89 6.64 16.03
C ALA A 54 -5.39 6.63 15.68
N SER A 55 -5.05 6.57 14.38
CA SER A 55 -3.66 6.64 13.92
C SER A 55 -3.06 8.01 14.21
N ARG A 56 -1.74 8.04 14.38
CA ARG A 56 -0.92 9.26 14.48
C ARG A 56 0.05 9.33 13.30
N CYS A 57 0.71 10.47 13.14
CA CYS A 57 1.76 10.65 12.13
C CYS A 57 1.29 10.32 10.72
N ILE A 58 0.04 10.69 10.39
CA ILE A 58 -0.53 10.36 9.09
C ILE A 58 -0.05 11.40 8.07
N THR A 59 0.55 10.94 6.98
CA THR A 59 0.92 11.75 5.81
C THR A 59 0.19 11.24 4.57
N TYR A 60 -0.03 12.14 3.63
CA TYR A 60 -0.41 11.81 2.26
C TYR A 60 0.64 12.33 1.30
N ASN A 61 1.16 11.48 0.43
CA ASN A 61 2.03 11.89 -0.66
C ASN A 61 1.31 11.67 -1.99
N TYR A 62 1.15 12.76 -2.75
CA TYR A 62 0.54 12.73 -4.07
C TYR A 62 1.64 12.79 -5.13
N THR A 63 1.73 11.77 -5.97
CA THR A 63 2.72 11.69 -7.05
C THR A 63 2.05 11.47 -8.40
N ARG A 64 2.79 11.68 -9.49
CA ARG A 64 2.31 11.36 -10.84
C ARG A 64 2.34 9.84 -11.03
N GLY A 65 1.31 9.32 -11.71
CA GLY A 65 1.32 7.97 -12.25
C GLY A 65 2.17 7.87 -13.51
N GLU A 66 2.05 6.73 -14.18
CA GLU A 66 2.78 6.43 -15.42
C GLU A 66 2.21 7.22 -16.60
N GLU A 67 0.88 7.34 -16.66
CA GLU A 67 0.17 7.99 -17.76
C GLU A 67 -0.37 9.39 -17.41
N PRO A 68 -0.54 10.29 -18.39
CA PRO A 68 -1.15 11.61 -18.17
C PRO A 68 -2.58 11.50 -17.59
N GLY A 69 -2.80 12.16 -16.44
CA GLY A 69 -4.11 12.16 -15.77
C GLY A 69 -4.26 11.05 -14.71
N GLU A 70 -3.24 10.20 -14.57
CA GLU A 70 -3.11 9.24 -13.48
C GLU A 70 -2.17 9.77 -12.39
N TYR A 71 -2.53 9.50 -11.14
CA TYR A 71 -1.79 9.92 -9.96
C TYR A 71 -1.79 8.79 -8.94
N LEU A 72 -0.84 8.84 -8.00
CA LEU A 72 -0.79 7.92 -6.87
C LEU A 72 -0.97 8.73 -5.58
N ILE A 73 -1.64 8.12 -4.61
CA ILE A 73 -1.71 8.61 -3.24
C ILE A 73 -1.14 7.54 -2.33
N THR A 74 -0.05 7.84 -1.64
CA THR A 74 0.46 6.99 -0.55
C THR A 74 0.06 7.59 0.79
N GLN A 75 -0.39 6.74 1.71
CA GLN A 75 -0.63 7.09 3.10
C GLN A 75 0.34 6.33 3.99
N ASP A 76 1.15 7.06 4.75
CA ASP A 76 1.93 6.52 5.84
C ASP A 76 1.27 6.90 7.16
N SER A 77 1.31 6.00 8.15
CA SER A 77 0.77 6.28 9.48
C SER A 77 1.34 5.34 10.52
N ASP A 78 1.41 5.84 11.76
CA ASP A 78 1.79 5.06 12.94
C ASP A 78 0.51 4.62 13.67
N HIS A 79 0.30 3.31 13.76
CA HIS A 79 -0.87 2.74 14.40
C HIS A 79 -0.57 2.33 15.85
N PRO A 80 -1.32 2.83 16.86
CA PRO A 80 -1.02 2.56 18.27
C PRO A 80 -1.33 1.12 18.72
N VAL A 81 -1.72 0.21 17.83
CA VAL A 81 -2.17 -1.13 18.17
C VAL A 81 -1.31 -2.19 17.49
N LEU A 82 -0.25 -2.60 18.17
CA LEU A 82 0.21 -4.00 18.35
C LEU A 82 1.49 -4.01 19.23
N GLY A 83 1.42 -3.40 20.42
CA GLY A 83 2.50 -3.42 21.44
C GLY A 83 2.86 -4.81 22.02
N LEU A 84 2.59 -5.89 21.29
CA LEU A 84 2.97 -7.27 21.62
C LEU A 84 4.10 -7.80 20.72
N THR A 85 4.52 -7.06 19.71
CA THR A 85 5.68 -7.42 18.87
C THR A 85 6.57 -6.19 18.61
N PRO A 86 7.90 -6.35 18.49
CA PRO A 86 8.83 -5.28 18.14
C PRO A 86 8.79 -4.96 16.63
N LEU A 87 7.61 -5.00 16.01
CA LEU A 87 7.42 -4.66 14.61
C LEU A 87 7.02 -3.18 14.53
N LYS A 88 7.69 -2.42 13.66
CA LYS A 88 7.29 -1.04 13.36
C LYS A 88 5.82 -1.06 12.90
N HIS A 89 4.96 -0.32 13.60
CA HIS A 89 3.52 -0.23 13.33
C HIS A 89 3.22 0.78 12.22
N GLU A 90 4.03 0.76 11.17
CA GLU A 90 3.91 1.66 10.05
C GLU A 90 2.97 1.02 9.02
N TYR A 91 1.83 1.67 8.81
CA TYR A 91 0.86 1.26 7.80
C TYR A 91 1.04 2.13 6.56
N HIS A 92 1.66 1.55 5.53
CA HIS A 92 1.81 2.13 4.20
C HIS A 92 0.67 1.65 3.30
N TYR A 93 -0.03 2.58 2.66
CA TYR A 93 -1.16 2.26 1.79
C TYR A 93 -1.15 3.10 0.52
N THR A 94 -1.09 2.44 -0.62
CA THR A 94 -1.07 3.08 -1.94
C THR A 94 -2.41 2.94 -2.65
N GLY A 95 -2.96 4.06 -3.09
CA GLY A 95 -4.11 4.14 -3.98
C GLY A 95 -3.75 4.77 -5.31
N GLU A 96 -4.46 4.36 -6.35
CA GLU A 96 -4.44 4.97 -7.68
C GLU A 96 -5.54 6.01 -7.77
N LEU A 97 -5.22 7.19 -8.28
CA LEU A 97 -6.13 8.29 -8.52
C LEU A 97 -6.25 8.54 -10.03
N SER A 98 -7.47 8.55 -10.54
CA SER A 98 -7.76 8.94 -11.92
C SER A 98 -8.67 10.17 -11.97
N VAL A 99 -8.45 11.03 -12.97
CA VAL A 99 -9.29 12.19 -13.25
C VAL A 99 -10.30 11.81 -14.34
N PRO A 100 -11.55 11.45 -13.99
CA PRO A 100 -12.54 11.03 -14.98
C PRO A 100 -12.99 12.17 -15.91
N GLU A 101 -12.92 13.42 -15.45
CA GLU A 101 -13.35 14.58 -16.20
C GLU A 101 -12.32 15.71 -16.10
N LEU A 102 -11.68 16.05 -17.22
CA LEU A 102 -10.60 17.05 -17.26
C LEU A 102 -11.09 18.48 -16.95
N SER A 103 -12.39 18.76 -17.09
CA SER A 103 -12.99 20.04 -16.71
C SER A 103 -13.10 20.23 -15.19
N THR A 104 -13.10 19.12 -14.41
CA THR A 104 -13.21 19.14 -12.95
C THR A 104 -12.11 18.32 -12.27
N PRO A 105 -10.82 18.68 -12.43
CA PRO A 105 -9.68 17.86 -11.99
C PRO A 105 -9.57 17.69 -10.47
N ALA A 106 -10.27 18.51 -9.67
CA ALA A 106 -10.39 18.34 -8.23
C ALA A 106 -11.31 17.16 -7.82
N ARG A 107 -12.10 16.61 -8.76
CA ARG A 107 -12.90 15.41 -8.55
C ARG A 107 -12.20 14.23 -9.20
N MET A 108 -11.65 13.35 -8.36
CA MET A 108 -10.98 12.13 -8.78
C MET A 108 -11.76 10.89 -8.35
N GLN A 109 -11.38 9.76 -8.93
CA GLN A 109 -11.72 8.44 -8.40
C GLN A 109 -10.48 7.81 -7.82
N VAL A 110 -10.58 7.32 -6.57
CA VAL A 110 -9.51 6.54 -5.94
C VAL A 110 -9.87 5.07 -6.01
N ARG A 111 -8.91 4.25 -6.45
CA ARG A 111 -8.96 2.79 -6.42
C ARG A 111 -7.84 2.30 -5.53
N PHE A 112 -8.18 1.42 -4.60
CA PHE A 112 -7.18 0.72 -3.82
C PHE A 112 -7.07 -0.72 -4.32
N PRO A 113 -5.87 -1.20 -4.70
CA PRO A 113 -5.71 -2.49 -5.40
C PRO A 113 -6.31 -3.70 -4.68
N LEU A 114 -6.36 -3.66 -3.34
CA LEU A 114 -6.87 -4.75 -2.50
C LEU A 114 -8.34 -4.56 -2.05
N SER A 115 -9.01 -3.50 -2.50
CA SER A 115 -10.40 -3.22 -2.12
C SER A 115 -11.38 -3.95 -3.03
N VAL A 116 -12.02 -5.00 -2.50
CA VAL A 116 -13.16 -5.68 -3.15
C VAL A 116 -14.41 -4.79 -3.24
N ALA A 117 -14.42 -3.65 -2.55
CA ALA A 117 -15.58 -2.78 -2.42
C ALA A 117 -15.69 -1.72 -3.54
N GLY A 118 -14.81 -1.75 -4.55
CA GLY A 118 -14.84 -0.83 -5.69
C GLY A 118 -14.12 0.50 -5.46
N THR A 119 -14.38 1.47 -6.33
CA THR A 119 -13.78 2.82 -6.31
C THR A 119 -14.51 3.76 -5.36
N ALA A 120 -13.81 4.77 -4.87
CA ALA A 120 -14.41 5.87 -4.09
C ALA A 120 -14.16 7.21 -4.81
N SER A 121 -15.09 8.14 -4.65
CA SER A 121 -14.83 9.53 -5.06
C SER A 121 -13.82 10.15 -4.10
N HIS A 122 -12.85 10.90 -4.64
CA HIS A 122 -11.84 11.66 -3.90
C HIS A 122 -11.86 13.10 -4.39
N ILE A 123 -12.37 14.01 -3.55
CA ILE A 123 -12.68 15.39 -3.93
C ILE A 123 -11.82 16.35 -3.12
N ILE A 124 -11.02 17.16 -3.81
CA ILE A 124 -10.38 18.35 -3.21
C ILE A 124 -11.39 19.49 -3.29
N PHE A 125 -12.07 19.80 -2.18
CA PHE A 125 -13.12 20.84 -2.18
C PHE A 125 -12.57 22.24 -1.87
N THR A 126 -11.35 22.33 -1.34
CA THR A 126 -10.67 23.60 -1.08
C THR A 126 -9.18 23.37 -0.88
N THR A 127 -8.32 24.25 -1.39
CA THR A 127 -6.89 24.30 -1.09
C THR A 127 -6.32 25.65 -1.53
N ASP A 128 -5.25 26.10 -0.89
CA ASP A 128 -4.39 27.16 -1.41
C ASP A 128 -3.06 26.63 -1.96
N TYR A 129 -2.94 25.31 -2.10
CA TYR A 129 -1.77 24.54 -2.56
C TYR A 129 -0.56 24.56 -1.62
N ASP A 130 -0.30 25.67 -0.94
CA ASP A 130 0.94 25.91 -0.22
C ASP A 130 0.81 25.77 1.30
N ASN A 131 -0.40 25.79 1.85
CA ASN A 131 -0.61 25.77 3.29
C ASN A 131 -1.64 24.72 3.72
N TYR A 132 -2.79 24.65 3.08
CA TYR A 132 -3.88 23.75 3.51
C TYR A 132 -4.64 23.09 2.37
N ALA A 133 -5.33 22.01 2.70
CA ALA A 133 -6.34 21.42 1.82
C ALA A 133 -7.47 20.75 2.61
N GLY A 134 -8.66 20.75 2.02
CA GLY A 134 -9.80 19.98 2.47
C GLY A 134 -10.14 18.90 1.45
N ILE A 135 -10.19 17.67 1.92
CA ILE A 135 -10.52 16.49 1.12
C ILE A 135 -11.79 15.84 1.64
N PHE A 136 -12.65 15.43 0.72
CA PHE A 136 -13.77 14.57 1.01
C PHE A 136 -13.69 13.30 0.17
N THR A 137 -13.82 12.14 0.80
CA THR A 137 -13.92 10.86 0.12
C THR A 137 -15.25 10.20 0.41
N CYS A 138 -15.84 9.56 -0.60
CA CYS A 138 -17.06 8.78 -0.41
C CYS A 138 -17.12 7.57 -1.34
N GLN A 139 -17.42 6.42 -0.73
CA GLN A 139 -17.60 5.15 -1.39
C GLN A 139 -19.07 4.75 -1.26
N LYS A 140 -19.75 4.64 -2.41
CA LYS A 140 -21.11 4.14 -2.44
C LYS A 140 -21.12 2.64 -2.20
N LEU A 141 -21.97 2.20 -1.29
CA LEU A 141 -22.32 0.80 -1.05
C LEU A 141 -23.80 0.62 -1.45
N ALA A 142 -24.30 -0.62 -1.47
CA ALA A 142 -25.64 -0.92 -2.00
C ALA A 142 -26.75 0.05 -1.52
N PHE A 143 -27.02 0.09 -0.22
CA PHE A 143 -28.05 0.94 0.41
C PHE A 143 -27.46 1.98 1.39
N ALA A 144 -26.14 2.09 1.42
CA ALA A 144 -25.38 2.92 2.36
C ALA A 144 -24.17 3.52 1.64
N HIS A 145 -23.42 4.36 2.33
CA HIS A 145 -22.12 4.81 1.87
C HIS A 145 -21.15 4.91 3.04
N ARG A 146 -19.87 4.84 2.71
CA ARG A 146 -18.78 5.17 3.62
C ARG A 146 -18.19 6.49 3.17
N GLN A 147 -18.05 7.43 4.10
CA GLN A 147 -17.42 8.71 3.81
C GLN A 147 -16.30 9.02 4.80
N SER A 148 -15.37 9.89 4.39
CA SER A 148 -14.34 10.44 5.25
C SER A 148 -14.04 11.87 4.81
N ALA A 149 -13.88 12.77 5.78
CA ALA A 149 -13.30 14.07 5.55
C ALA A 149 -11.88 14.11 6.11
N THR A 150 -11.00 14.87 5.46
CA THR A 150 -9.62 15.04 5.88
C THR A 150 -9.19 16.50 5.69
N ILE A 151 -8.59 17.07 6.72
CA ILE A 151 -7.95 18.39 6.69
C ILE A 151 -6.44 18.18 6.64
N LEU A 152 -5.80 18.76 5.64
CA LEU A 152 -4.38 18.66 5.37
C LEU A 152 -3.67 19.99 5.59
N SER A 153 -2.38 19.90 5.91
CA SER A 153 -1.46 21.03 5.97
C SER A 153 -0.13 20.69 5.31
N LYS A 154 0.55 21.69 4.73
CA LYS A 154 1.96 21.54 4.30
C LYS A 154 2.93 21.50 5.47
N ARG A 155 2.48 21.91 6.67
CA ARG A 155 3.23 21.84 7.93
C ARG A 155 2.59 20.82 8.88
N ARG A 156 3.30 20.48 9.95
CA ARG A 156 2.81 19.55 10.99
C ARG A 156 1.70 20.14 11.86
N ASP A 157 1.41 21.42 11.69
CA ASP A 157 0.37 22.19 12.35
C ASP A 157 -0.47 22.97 11.33
N LEU A 158 -1.61 23.49 11.78
CA LEU A 158 -2.46 24.38 10.99
C LEU A 158 -3.23 25.32 11.91
N ASP A 159 -3.35 26.58 11.50
CA ASP A 159 -4.01 27.59 12.30
C ASP A 159 -5.50 27.28 12.46
N LYS A 160 -6.01 27.53 13.68
CA LYS A 160 -7.39 27.18 14.05
C LYS A 160 -8.42 27.87 13.16
N ASP A 161 -8.18 29.11 12.75
CA ASP A 161 -9.08 29.86 11.88
C ASP A 161 -9.21 29.22 10.49
N ILE A 162 -8.12 28.64 9.94
CA ILE A 162 -8.15 27.88 8.69
C ILE A 162 -8.96 26.60 8.88
N ILE A 163 -8.70 25.85 9.96
CA ILE A 163 -9.44 24.62 10.28
C ILE A 163 -10.94 24.91 10.37
N ASP A 164 -11.34 25.95 11.10
CA ASP A 164 -12.73 26.31 11.31
C ASP A 164 -13.40 26.73 9.98
N ARG A 165 -12.70 27.45 9.09
CA ARG A 165 -13.20 27.77 7.74
C ARG A 165 -13.43 26.53 6.88
N ILE A 166 -12.49 25.57 6.89
CA ILE A 166 -12.63 24.32 6.13
C ILE A 166 -13.83 23.52 6.65
N LYS A 167 -13.99 23.42 7.98
CA LYS A 167 -15.13 22.76 8.62
C LYS A 167 -16.46 23.43 8.29
N ALA A 168 -16.53 24.76 8.31
CA ALA A 168 -17.73 25.49 7.94
C ALA A 168 -18.13 25.22 6.48
N LYS A 169 -17.16 25.20 5.56
CA LYS A 169 -17.40 24.85 4.16
C LYS A 169 -17.90 23.41 3.99
N LEU A 170 -17.29 22.46 4.71
CA LEU A 170 -17.70 21.05 4.70
C LEU A 170 -19.14 20.87 5.23
N SER A 171 -19.48 21.59 6.31
CA SER A 171 -20.83 21.61 6.88
C SER A 171 -21.88 22.12 5.89
N GLY A 172 -21.51 23.06 5.02
CA GLY A 172 -22.36 23.56 3.94
C GLY A 172 -22.81 22.47 2.95
N TYR A 173 -22.08 21.36 2.87
CA TYR A 173 -22.46 20.18 2.06
C TYR A 173 -23.24 19.11 2.85
N GLY A 174 -23.65 19.41 4.09
CA GLY A 174 -24.37 18.46 4.94
C GLY A 174 -23.50 17.35 5.54
N VAL A 175 -22.18 17.53 5.53
CA VAL A 175 -21.22 16.61 6.17
C VAL A 175 -20.87 17.12 7.56
N ASP A 176 -21.01 16.27 8.58
CA ASP A 176 -20.73 16.65 9.96
C ASP A 176 -19.23 16.94 10.17
N PRO A 177 -18.84 18.19 10.54
CA PRO A 177 -17.45 18.55 10.76
C PRO A 177 -16.89 18.09 12.12
N TYR A 178 -17.74 17.58 13.02
CA TYR A 178 -17.38 17.20 14.39
C TYR A 178 -16.91 15.74 14.51
N ASP A 179 -17.10 14.94 13.47
CA ASP A 179 -16.56 13.56 13.38
C ASP A 179 -15.05 13.52 13.03
N LEU A 180 -14.38 14.68 12.97
CA LEU A 180 -12.96 14.82 12.64
C LEU A 180 -12.09 14.70 13.90
N SER A 181 -11.37 13.59 14.03
CA SER A 181 -10.34 13.39 15.05
C SER A 181 -9.09 14.21 14.75
N ILE A 182 -8.48 14.80 15.78
CA ILE A 182 -7.17 15.46 15.67
C ILE A 182 -6.10 14.39 15.51
N ILE A 183 -5.20 14.58 14.53
CA ILE A 183 -4.08 13.68 14.27
C ILE A 183 -2.82 14.30 14.84
N SER A 184 -2.19 13.62 15.80
CA SER A 184 -0.90 14.06 16.34
C SER A 184 0.20 13.89 15.31
N GLN A 185 0.94 14.97 15.05
CA GLN A 185 2.15 15.00 14.21
C GLN A 185 3.44 15.17 15.05
N ASN A 186 3.32 15.03 16.38
CA ASN A 186 4.42 15.14 17.32
C ASN A 186 5.12 13.79 17.52
N GLY A 187 6.45 13.81 17.63
CA GLY A 187 7.24 12.60 17.89
C GLY A 187 7.12 11.53 16.80
N CYS A 188 6.86 11.94 15.56
CA CYS A 188 6.81 11.04 14.42
C CYS A 188 8.21 10.59 14.02
N PRO A 189 8.41 9.32 13.64
CA PRO A 189 9.66 8.85 13.07
C PRO A 189 10.09 9.80 11.94
N HIS A 190 11.36 10.19 11.93
CA HIS A 190 11.91 10.93 10.80
C HIS A 190 12.20 9.94 9.66
N ASP A 191 12.05 10.39 8.41
CA ASP A 191 12.40 9.65 7.18
C ASP A 191 13.89 9.19 7.12
N ASN A 192 14.66 9.40 8.18
CA ASN A 192 16.07 9.02 8.30
C ASN A 192 16.29 7.80 9.23
N ASP A 193 15.23 7.27 9.86
CA ASP A 193 15.30 6.05 10.69
C ASP A 193 14.59 4.84 10.04
N THR A 194 14.25 4.94 8.76
CA THR A 194 13.90 3.81 7.91
C THR A 194 15.19 3.22 7.34
N PHE A 195 15.66 2.12 7.93
CA PHE A 195 16.47 1.18 7.17
C PHE A 195 15.63 0.75 5.96
N ASP A 196 15.93 1.32 4.80
CA ASP A 196 15.44 0.85 3.50
C ASP A 196 15.91 -0.58 3.30
N ILE A 197 15.07 -1.54 3.69
CA ILE A 197 15.19 -2.89 3.19
C ILE A 197 14.54 -2.86 1.81
N ASN A 198 15.29 -2.38 0.81
CA ASN A 198 14.96 -2.60 -0.59
C ASN A 198 15.09 -4.09 -0.86
N ILE A 199 13.97 -4.82 -0.77
CA ILE A 199 13.89 -6.20 -1.23
C ILE A 199 13.78 -6.14 -2.75
N ASP A 200 14.91 -6.11 -3.43
CA ASP A 200 14.98 -6.33 -4.88
C ASP A 200 14.48 -7.77 -5.17
N PRO A 201 13.58 -7.99 -6.14
CA PRO A 201 13.15 -9.33 -6.55
C PRO A 201 14.30 -10.26 -7.02
N ASN A 202 15.50 -9.74 -7.24
CA ASN A 202 16.73 -10.51 -7.51
C ASN A 202 17.53 -10.91 -6.25
N THR A 203 17.10 -10.49 -5.06
CA THR A 203 17.76 -10.78 -3.76
C THR A 203 17.63 -12.25 -3.36
N PHE A 204 16.70 -13.01 -3.97
CA PHE A 204 16.55 -14.44 -3.75
C PHE A 204 17.07 -15.26 -4.93
N THR A 205 18.32 -15.03 -5.32
CA THR A 205 19.05 -15.97 -6.18
C THR A 205 20.00 -16.81 -5.32
N ALA A 206 19.98 -18.13 -5.51
CA ALA A 206 20.78 -19.09 -4.74
C ALA A 206 22.30 -18.78 -4.76
N GLU A 207 22.77 -18.03 -5.75
CA GLU A 207 24.16 -17.59 -5.92
C GLU A 207 24.59 -16.54 -4.87
N SER A 208 23.65 -15.70 -4.40
CA SER A 208 23.94 -14.68 -3.37
C SER A 208 24.04 -15.29 -1.96
N PHE A 209 23.21 -16.31 -1.66
CA PHE A 209 23.33 -17.09 -0.42
C PHE A 209 24.63 -17.90 -0.35
N GLY A 210 25.07 -18.50 -1.47
CA GLY A 210 26.32 -19.28 -1.52
C GLY A 210 27.56 -18.42 -1.25
N SER A 211 27.59 -17.18 -1.74
CA SER A 211 28.72 -16.26 -1.50
C SER A 211 28.72 -15.67 -0.08
N ALA A 212 27.55 -15.41 0.51
CA ALA A 212 27.41 -14.94 1.88
C ALA A 212 27.78 -16.02 2.92
N VAL A 213 27.36 -17.27 2.70
CA VAL A 213 27.72 -18.41 3.57
C VAL A 213 29.22 -18.75 3.45
N ARG A 214 29.80 -18.66 2.25
CA ARG A 214 31.25 -18.88 2.05
C ARG A 214 32.10 -17.81 2.74
N LYS A 215 31.70 -16.53 2.69
CA LYS A 215 32.38 -15.42 3.40
C LYS A 215 32.23 -15.50 4.92
N ALA A 216 31.12 -16.05 5.42
CA ALA A 216 30.92 -16.29 6.85
C ALA A 216 31.71 -17.51 7.36
N GLY A 217 31.85 -18.56 6.53
CA GLY A 217 32.65 -19.76 6.84
C GLY A 217 34.16 -19.52 6.86
N GLU A 218 34.68 -18.56 6.09
CA GLU A 218 36.11 -18.20 6.08
C GLU A 218 36.55 -17.31 7.26
N LYS A 219 35.62 -16.83 8.11
CA LYS A 219 35.91 -15.92 9.24
C LYS A 219 35.51 -16.40 10.64
N LEU A 220 35.02 -17.63 10.77
CA LEU A 220 34.75 -18.26 12.07
C LEU A 220 35.51 -19.57 12.17
N GLY A 221 36.83 -19.46 12.29
CA GLY A 221 37.66 -20.49 12.88
C GLY A 221 37.46 -20.47 14.39
N ASP A 222 37.24 -21.66 14.94
CA ASP A 222 37.13 -22.03 16.36
C ASP A 222 35.83 -21.66 17.09
N GLY A 223 34.97 -22.68 17.28
CA GLY A 223 33.99 -22.74 18.37
C GLY A 223 32.55 -23.05 17.96
N VAL A 224 32.27 -24.28 17.50
CA VAL A 224 30.89 -24.76 17.28
C VAL A 224 30.51 -25.80 18.33
N GLN A 225 29.50 -25.48 19.14
CA GLN A 225 28.43 -26.44 19.48
C GLN A 225 27.13 -25.69 19.74
N TRP A 226 26.23 -25.68 18.75
CA TRP A 226 24.80 -25.78 19.05
C TRP A 226 24.03 -26.41 17.88
N VAL A 227 23.03 -27.20 18.26
CA VAL A 227 22.44 -28.33 17.53
C VAL A 227 21.19 -27.91 16.76
N ALA A 228 21.17 -28.01 15.42
CA ALA A 228 19.98 -27.81 14.61
C ALA A 228 19.26 -29.14 14.27
N HIS A 229 18.77 -29.87 15.28
CA HIS A 229 17.81 -30.96 15.07
C HIS A 229 16.37 -30.42 15.11
N ALA A 230 15.94 -29.76 14.02
CA ALA A 230 14.52 -29.49 13.78
C ALA A 230 14.13 -29.32 12.29
N GLY A 231 15.08 -29.34 11.34
CA GLY A 231 14.80 -29.08 9.92
C GLY A 231 14.67 -30.29 8.99
N SER A 232 15.10 -31.49 9.40
CA SER A 232 15.27 -32.61 8.45
C SER A 232 13.99 -33.39 8.09
N LYS A 233 12.84 -33.10 8.71
CA LYS A 233 11.59 -33.83 8.44
C LYS A 233 10.71 -33.26 7.33
N VAL A 234 11.03 -32.09 6.78
CA VAL A 234 10.23 -31.47 5.71
C VAL A 234 10.83 -31.67 4.32
N TYR A 235 12.13 -31.97 4.22
CA TYR A 235 12.83 -32.08 2.93
C TYR A 235 12.48 -33.35 2.12
N HIS A 236 12.11 -34.45 2.78
CA HIS A 236 11.87 -35.72 2.08
C HIS A 236 10.44 -35.90 1.54
N LYS A 237 9.62 -34.84 1.47
CA LYS A 237 8.24 -34.92 0.95
C LYS A 237 8.00 -34.17 -0.36
N ILE A 238 8.98 -33.42 -0.88
CA ILE A 238 8.77 -32.52 -2.05
C ILE A 238 9.54 -32.96 -3.31
N THR A 239 10.42 -33.97 -3.25
CA THR A 239 11.09 -34.49 -4.45
C THR A 239 10.94 -36.01 -4.53
N GLY A 240 9.75 -36.45 -4.94
CA GLY A 240 9.51 -37.79 -5.48
C GLY A 240 9.51 -37.75 -7.02
N THR A 241 9.79 -38.91 -7.63
CA THR A 241 10.01 -39.22 -9.06
C THR A 241 11.49 -39.10 -9.46
N GLU A 242 12.33 -40.14 -9.31
CA GLU A 242 12.46 -41.40 -10.13
C GLU A 242 12.65 -41.10 -11.63
N GLU A 243 13.57 -41.62 -12.42
CA GLU A 243 14.67 -42.60 -12.39
C GLU A 243 15.50 -42.26 -13.67
N SER A 244 16.82 -42.44 -13.75
CA SER A 244 17.40 -43.72 -14.18
C SER A 244 18.94 -43.66 -14.14
N THR A 245 19.50 -44.61 -13.38
CA THR A 245 20.58 -45.54 -13.74
C THR A 245 21.61 -45.12 -14.82
N THR A 246 22.89 -45.04 -14.45
CA THR A 246 23.92 -46.11 -14.66
C THR A 246 25.36 -45.57 -14.49
N SER A 247 26.24 -46.48 -14.10
CA SER A 247 27.62 -46.43 -13.56
C SER A 247 28.77 -45.82 -14.39
N LYS A 248 29.67 -45.12 -13.67
CA LYS A 248 31.17 -45.15 -13.57
C LYS A 248 32.01 -46.11 -14.49
N PRO A 249 33.36 -45.97 -14.60
CA PRO A 249 34.20 -44.95 -15.31
C PRO A 249 35.36 -45.59 -16.18
N GLU A 250 36.30 -44.74 -16.69
CA GLU A 250 37.65 -45.03 -17.25
C GLU A 250 37.70 -45.75 -18.63
N GLU A 251 38.64 -45.59 -19.56
CA GLU A 251 40.01 -45.05 -19.60
C GLU A 251 40.46 -44.82 -21.09
N THR A 252 41.42 -43.92 -21.31
CA THR A 252 42.48 -43.87 -22.35
C THR A 252 42.26 -43.85 -23.89
N HIS A 253 43.06 -42.95 -24.49
CA HIS A 253 43.83 -43.01 -25.76
C HIS A 253 43.48 -42.08 -26.94
N ARG A 254 44.58 -41.56 -27.51
CA ARG A 254 44.77 -40.54 -28.55
C ARG A 254 44.28 -40.98 -29.93
N VAL A 255 43.95 -40.00 -30.80
CA VAL A 255 44.52 -39.74 -32.16
C VAL A 255 43.71 -38.63 -32.86
N ILE A 256 44.41 -37.67 -33.50
CA ILE A 256 43.95 -36.58 -34.40
C ILE A 256 44.09 -37.08 -35.87
N PRO A 257 43.57 -36.46 -36.97
CA PRO A 257 42.50 -35.47 -37.25
C PRO A 257 41.49 -36.03 -38.29
N VAL A 258 40.48 -35.25 -38.75
CA VAL A 258 40.17 -35.03 -40.19
C VAL A 258 39.30 -33.77 -40.35
N MET A 259 39.68 -32.98 -41.36
CA MET A 259 39.09 -31.74 -41.86
C MET A 259 38.04 -32.05 -42.95
N ARG A 260 36.91 -31.33 -42.99
CA ARG A 260 36.04 -31.05 -44.17
C ARG A 260 34.88 -30.18 -43.69
N ASP A 261 34.93 -28.86 -43.83
CA ASP A 261 34.67 -28.06 -45.04
C ASP A 261 33.28 -28.22 -45.67
N SER A 262 32.73 -27.05 -46.00
CA SER A 262 31.69 -26.72 -46.97
C SER A 262 30.23 -26.74 -46.52
N GLY A 263 29.54 -25.63 -46.84
CA GLY A 263 28.10 -25.60 -47.05
C GLY A 263 27.41 -24.38 -46.47
N LYS A 264 26.87 -23.54 -47.33
CA LYS A 264 26.35 -22.19 -47.09
C LYS A 264 24.91 -22.14 -47.67
N TYR A 265 24.07 -21.26 -47.12
CA TYR A 265 22.73 -20.84 -47.62
C TYR A 265 21.60 -21.90 -47.49
N GLU A 266 20.31 -21.61 -47.29
CA GLU A 266 19.50 -20.39 -47.40
C GLU A 266 18.13 -20.61 -46.70
N THR A 267 17.50 -19.51 -46.27
CA THR A 267 16.04 -19.20 -46.14
C THR A 267 15.04 -20.25 -45.61
N ASN A 268 14.16 -19.81 -44.69
CA ASN A 268 12.72 -19.67 -44.97
C ASN A 268 11.99 -18.89 -43.86
N GLU A 269 11.22 -17.90 -44.31
CA GLU A 269 10.15 -17.18 -43.62
C GLU A 269 9.05 -18.15 -43.13
N VAL A 270 8.32 -17.83 -42.05
CA VAL A 270 6.84 -17.79 -42.05
C VAL A 270 6.35 -16.90 -40.88
N GLU A 271 5.54 -15.93 -41.27
CA GLU A 271 4.67 -15.00 -40.53
C GLU A 271 3.39 -15.70 -40.02
N TRP A 272 2.92 -15.47 -38.79
CA TRP A 272 1.55 -14.99 -38.48
C TRP A 272 1.20 -15.03 -36.97
N ILE A 273 0.42 -14.02 -36.62
CA ILE A 273 -0.30 -13.69 -35.38
C ILE A 273 -1.55 -14.62 -35.23
N PRO A 274 -2.44 -14.55 -34.22
CA PRO A 274 -3.08 -13.37 -33.61
C PRO A 274 -2.79 -13.16 -32.12
#